data_AF-A0A419J0V8-F1
#
_entry.id   AF-A0A419J0V8-F1
#
_cell.length_a   1.000
_cell.length_b   1.000
_cell.length_c   1.000
_cell.angle_alpha   90.00
_cell.angle_beta   90.00
_cell.angle_gamma   90.00
#
_symmetry.space_group_name_H-M   'P 1'
#
loop_
_entity.id
_entity.type
_entity.pdbx_description
1 polymer ?
#
loop_
_entity_poly.entity_id
_entity_poly.type
_entity_poly.pdbx_seq_one_letter_code
_entity_poly.pdbx_strand_id
1 'polypeptide(L)'
;MNDFGELNKKLRSLTLQELRQWLASSGMPANVRKIADTTLEALEALATLNTATARHENSLAYVGYLSILPWNRKSVNKPDLDGIEKILNEHVRDSSSRQIILEHLKGRFINDLKKPRILVVDDERIALESLAYILEKENYEVVTAGSGTEAIARMEESDIDLVITDLIMGEVDGTAIIKETVSKYPDTRVIMITGYATVDTAVQALRMGAFHYIEKPVRVDDLLTSVKDALRHKYSNGGRNVLCIEGQSRESHISLGKTIAGAMNRKFAIISLSETREESDILGIGRASDDARPGCIIEEIRRADAADPVIMLEGLDTAVSEFSGDITSILMEVIAPFKKREFRDRYMDVPFDLSGVIFILTSCSAENIQSPLRDVLDIVRL
;
A
#
# COMPACT_ATOMS: atom_id res chain seq x y z
N MET A 1 29.59 10.33 -4.53
CA MET A 1 30.39 9.15 -4.16
C MET A 1 29.37 8.11 -3.71
N ASN A 2 29.18 7.03 -4.47
CA ASN A 2 28.02 6.13 -4.25
C ASN A 2 28.14 5.39 -2.92
N ASP A 3 27.28 5.75 -1.96
CA ASP A 3 27.08 5.13 -0.64
C ASP A 3 27.02 3.59 -0.73
N PHE A 4 26.33 3.06 -1.75
CA PHE A 4 26.27 1.62 -2.00
C PHE A 4 27.63 0.97 -2.28
N GLY A 5 28.56 1.67 -2.94
CA GLY A 5 29.88 1.12 -3.24
C GLY A 5 30.75 0.94 -1.99
N GLU A 6 30.66 1.87 -1.04
CA GLU A 6 31.33 1.75 0.26
C GLU A 6 30.66 0.70 1.14
N LEU A 7 29.33 0.68 1.16
CA LEU A 7 28.56 -0.34 1.85
C LEU A 7 28.88 -1.74 1.32
N ASN A 8 28.87 -1.95 0.01
CA ASN A 8 29.16 -3.24 -0.60
C ASN A 8 30.56 -3.74 -0.22
N LYS A 9 31.57 -2.87 -0.19
CA LYS A 9 32.91 -3.22 0.32
C LYS A 9 32.87 -3.68 1.78
N LYS A 10 32.11 -2.99 2.64
CA LYS A 10 31.93 -3.37 4.05
C LYS A 10 31.18 -4.69 4.19
N LEU A 11 30.12 -4.91 3.39
CA LEU A 11 29.34 -6.15 3.43
C LEU A 11 30.16 -7.35 2.97
N ARG A 12 31.06 -7.17 1.98
CA ARG A 12 32.00 -8.20 1.53
C ARG A 12 33.05 -8.59 2.59
N SER A 13 33.34 -7.70 3.54
CA SER A 13 34.29 -7.98 4.63
C SER A 13 33.66 -8.62 5.87
N LEU A 14 32.33 -8.84 5.88
CA LEU A 14 31.65 -9.45 7.02
C LEU A 14 32.02 -10.92 7.20
N THR A 15 32.11 -11.32 8.46
CA THR A 15 32.23 -12.73 8.83
C THR A 15 30.87 -13.43 8.79
N LEU A 16 30.88 -14.76 8.60
CA LEU A 16 29.65 -15.56 8.62
C LEU A 16 28.92 -15.47 9.97
N GLN A 17 29.66 -15.31 11.07
CA GLN A 17 29.08 -15.13 12.40
C GLN A 17 28.33 -13.78 12.53
N GLU A 18 28.91 -12.69 12.03
CA GLU A 18 28.27 -11.38 12.01
C GLU A 18 26.99 -11.41 11.18
N LEU A 19 27.01 -12.06 10.01
CA LEU A 19 25.83 -12.22 9.16
C LEU A 19 24.69 -12.96 9.88
N ARG A 20 24.99 -14.05 10.60
CA ARG A 20 23.97 -14.75 11.40
C ARG A 20 23.33 -13.85 12.44
N GLN A 21 24.14 -13.04 13.12
CA GLN A 21 23.65 -12.10 14.13
C GLN A 21 22.73 -11.04 13.50
N TRP A 22 23.12 -10.49 12.35
CA TRP A 22 22.33 -9.48 11.65
C TRP A 22 21.01 -10.06 11.13
N LEU A 23 21.05 -11.25 10.52
CA LEU A 23 19.86 -11.97 10.08
C LEU A 23 18.89 -12.24 11.22
N ALA A 24 19.37 -12.60 12.42
CA ALA A 24 18.52 -12.80 13.60
C ALA A 24 17.75 -11.53 14.01
N SER A 25 18.29 -10.35 13.72
CA SER A 25 17.73 -9.05 14.13
C SER A 25 16.96 -8.27 13.05
N SER A 26 16.93 -8.76 11.81
CA SER A 26 16.47 -8.02 10.62
C SER A 26 14.94 -7.84 10.52
N GLY A 27 14.16 -8.63 11.28
CA GLY A 27 12.70 -8.59 11.21
C GLY A 27 12.12 -9.02 9.85
N MET A 28 12.91 -9.72 9.03
CA MET A 28 12.51 -10.10 7.66
C MET A 28 11.41 -11.17 7.61
N PRO A 29 10.56 -11.17 6.56
CA PRO A 29 9.53 -12.18 6.37
C PRO A 29 10.09 -13.61 6.25
N ALA A 30 9.32 -14.61 6.67
CA ALA A 30 9.76 -16.01 6.73
C ALA A 30 10.22 -16.57 5.36
N ASN A 31 9.55 -16.18 4.26
CA ASN A 31 9.93 -16.56 2.91
C ASN A 31 11.29 -15.97 2.50
N VAL A 32 11.56 -14.71 2.85
CA VAL A 32 12.86 -14.05 2.59
C VAL A 32 13.95 -14.66 3.48
N ARG A 33 13.61 -14.93 4.75
CA ARG A 33 14.52 -15.55 5.71
C ARG A 33 15.05 -16.89 5.23
N LYS A 34 14.16 -17.74 4.71
CA LYS A 34 14.54 -19.04 4.14
C LYS A 34 15.55 -18.90 3.00
N ILE A 35 15.41 -17.90 2.14
CA ILE A 35 16.34 -17.64 1.02
C ILE A 35 17.71 -17.19 1.57
N ALA A 36 17.70 -16.28 2.54
CA ALA A 36 18.93 -15.79 3.18
C ALA A 36 19.69 -16.92 3.88
N ASP A 37 19.00 -17.76 4.66
CA ASP A 37 19.60 -18.89 5.37
C ASP A 37 20.15 -19.93 4.38
N THR A 38 19.40 -20.28 3.32
CA THR A 38 19.88 -21.22 2.28
C THR A 38 21.14 -20.69 1.59
N THR A 39 21.19 -19.39 1.32
CA THR A 39 22.36 -18.75 0.69
C THR A 39 23.56 -18.74 1.64
N LEU A 40 23.32 -18.52 2.93
CA LEU A 40 24.35 -18.56 3.97
C LEU A 40 24.93 -19.97 4.16
N GLU A 41 24.10 -21.01 4.17
CA GLU A 41 24.55 -22.41 4.23
C GLU A 41 25.44 -22.78 3.04
N ALA A 42 25.07 -22.32 1.82
CA ALA A 42 25.89 -22.51 0.63
C ALA A 42 27.24 -21.79 0.73
N LEU A 43 27.27 -20.57 1.29
CA LEU A 43 28.50 -19.83 1.54
C LEU A 43 29.40 -20.53 2.57
N GLU A 44 28.81 -21.08 3.64
CA GLU A 44 29.52 -21.87 4.66
C GLU A 44 30.18 -23.12 4.05
N ALA A 45 29.42 -23.88 3.26
CA ALA A 45 29.93 -25.08 2.59
C ALA A 45 31.13 -24.74 1.70
N LEU A 46 31.07 -23.65 0.94
CA LEU A 46 32.17 -23.28 0.05
C LEU A 46 33.38 -22.70 0.79
N ALA A 47 33.16 -22.00 1.91
CA ALA A 47 34.26 -21.53 2.77
C ALA A 47 35.07 -22.70 3.32
N THR A 48 34.44 -23.84 3.64
CA THR A 48 35.16 -25.05 4.06
C THR A 48 36.02 -25.67 2.97
N LEU A 49 35.70 -25.42 1.70
CA LEU A 49 36.46 -25.90 0.53
C LEU A 49 37.61 -24.95 0.14
N ASN A 50 37.78 -23.83 0.84
CA ASN A 50 38.81 -22.81 0.62
C ASN A 50 38.83 -22.23 -0.81
N THR A 51 37.70 -22.30 -1.52
CA THR A 51 37.53 -21.77 -2.88
C THR A 51 36.89 -20.38 -2.84
N ALA A 52 37.59 -19.37 -2.33
CA ALA A 52 37.08 -18.00 -2.36
C ALA A 52 37.09 -17.47 -3.82
N THR A 53 35.91 -17.37 -4.44
CA THR A 53 35.72 -16.78 -5.78
C THR A 53 34.87 -15.52 -5.71
N ALA A 54 34.89 -14.67 -6.74
CA ALA A 54 34.07 -13.45 -6.81
C ALA A 54 32.56 -13.70 -6.56
N ARG A 55 32.06 -14.90 -6.89
CA ARG A 55 30.67 -15.32 -6.61
C ARG A 55 30.37 -15.42 -5.09
N HIS A 56 31.37 -15.68 -4.26
CA HIS A 56 31.25 -15.72 -2.80
C HIS A 56 31.09 -14.33 -2.22
N GLU A 57 31.94 -13.39 -2.65
CA GLU A 57 31.87 -12.00 -2.19
C GLU A 57 30.51 -11.35 -2.53
N ASN A 58 29.99 -11.60 -3.74
CA ASN A 58 28.67 -11.10 -4.14
C ASN A 58 27.53 -11.72 -3.31
N SER A 59 27.66 -12.98 -2.92
CA SER A 59 26.65 -13.67 -2.09
C SER A 59 26.69 -13.18 -0.63
N LEU A 60 27.89 -12.91 -0.08
CA LEU A 60 28.05 -12.27 1.24
C LEU A 60 27.42 -10.89 1.26
N ALA A 61 27.73 -10.08 0.24
CA ALA A 61 27.15 -8.75 0.08
C ALA A 61 25.62 -8.79 0.02
N TYR A 62 25.06 -9.75 -0.74
CA TYR A 62 23.62 -9.94 -0.86
C TYR A 62 22.95 -10.26 0.47
N VAL A 63 23.43 -11.27 1.19
CA VAL A 63 22.86 -11.66 2.50
C VAL A 63 23.00 -10.51 3.51
N GLY A 64 24.15 -9.85 3.51
CA GLY A 64 24.39 -8.66 4.32
C GLY A 64 23.38 -7.55 3.99
N TYR A 65 23.12 -7.29 2.71
CA TYR A 65 22.18 -6.27 2.27
C TYR A 65 20.75 -6.59 2.73
N LEU A 66 20.28 -7.84 2.57
CA LEU A 66 18.96 -8.25 3.05
C LEU A 66 18.82 -8.08 4.57
N SER A 67 19.90 -8.28 5.33
CA SER A 67 19.86 -8.22 6.79
C SER A 67 19.73 -6.81 7.36
N ILE A 68 20.12 -5.78 6.60
CA ILE A 68 20.09 -4.38 7.04
C ILE A 68 18.85 -3.61 6.56
N LEU A 69 18.00 -4.22 5.73
CA LEU A 69 16.77 -3.58 5.26
C LEU A 69 15.74 -3.48 6.39
N PRO A 70 14.98 -2.37 6.47
CA PRO A 70 13.97 -2.16 7.49
C PRO A 70 12.67 -2.90 7.15
N TRP A 71 12.65 -4.24 7.21
CA TRP A 71 11.50 -5.05 6.80
C TRP A 71 10.23 -4.80 7.60
N ASN A 72 10.36 -4.59 8.91
CA ASN A 72 9.23 -4.40 9.84
C ASN A 72 9.37 -3.17 10.74
N ARG A 73 10.43 -2.36 10.55
CA ARG A 73 10.67 -1.14 11.31
C ARG A 73 9.77 -0.03 10.78
N LYS A 74 8.61 0.16 11.42
CA LYS A 74 7.68 1.25 11.09
C LYS A 74 7.81 2.41 12.07
N SER A 75 7.34 3.57 11.65
CA SER A 75 7.24 4.75 12.47
C SER A 75 6.20 4.53 13.59
N VAL A 76 6.55 4.87 14.84
CA VAL A 76 5.82 4.42 16.05
C VAL A 76 4.64 5.33 16.42
N ASN A 77 4.63 6.59 15.97
CA ASN A 77 3.69 7.59 16.46
C ASN A 77 2.49 7.80 15.53
N LYS A 78 1.36 8.17 16.13
CA LYS A 78 0.16 8.62 15.42
C LYS A 78 0.44 9.93 14.68
N PRO A 79 -0.15 10.15 13.50
CA PRO A 79 -0.01 11.41 12.77
C PRO A 79 -0.64 12.57 13.55
N ASP A 80 0.02 13.72 13.56
CA ASP A 80 -0.47 14.98 14.09
C ASP A 80 -1.30 15.72 13.02
N LEU A 81 -2.59 15.38 12.92
CA LEU A 81 -3.49 15.95 11.92
C LEU A 81 -3.73 17.45 12.13
N ASP A 82 -3.75 17.92 13.38
CA ASP A 82 -3.93 19.34 13.72
C ASP A 82 -2.68 20.14 13.31
N GLY A 83 -1.50 19.55 13.48
CA GLY A 83 -0.24 20.07 12.95
C GLY A 83 -0.24 20.19 11.42
N ILE A 84 -0.77 19.19 10.70
CA ILE A 84 -0.89 19.23 9.23
C ILE A 84 -1.72 20.43 8.79
N GLU A 85 -2.91 20.61 9.35
CA GLU A 85 -3.83 21.69 8.96
C GLU A 85 -3.21 23.07 9.19
N LYS A 86 -2.56 23.26 10.35
CA LYS A 86 -1.86 24.52 10.64
C LYS A 86 -0.76 24.82 9.63
N ILE A 87 0.07 23.84 9.29
CA ILE A 87 1.21 24.10 8.39
C ILE A 87 0.76 24.24 6.93
N LEU A 88 -0.28 23.51 6.52
CA LEU A 88 -0.91 23.71 5.22
C LEU A 88 -1.47 25.13 5.09
N ASN A 89 -2.03 25.69 6.17
CA ASN A 89 -2.48 27.08 6.19
C ASN A 89 -1.33 28.09 5.99
N GLU A 90 -0.10 27.75 6.37
CA GLU A 90 1.08 28.61 6.22
C GLU A 90 1.72 28.50 4.83
N HIS A 91 1.72 27.30 4.23
CA HIS A 91 2.48 27.01 3.00
C HIS A 91 1.65 27.01 1.71
N VAL A 92 0.35 26.76 1.82
CA VAL A 92 -0.55 26.66 0.66
C VAL A 92 -1.57 27.78 0.75
N ARG A 93 -1.47 28.76 -0.15
CA ARG A 93 -2.35 29.94 -0.13
C ARG A 93 -3.77 29.61 -0.56
N ASP A 94 -3.91 28.71 -1.53
CA ASP A 94 -5.19 28.32 -2.10
C ASP A 94 -5.95 27.38 -1.16
N SER A 95 -7.18 27.76 -0.81
CA SER A 95 -8.05 26.99 0.07
C SER A 95 -8.47 25.65 -0.55
N SER A 96 -8.63 25.59 -1.87
CA SER A 96 -9.03 24.36 -2.57
C SER A 96 -7.92 23.32 -2.52
N SER A 97 -6.68 23.75 -2.78
CA SER A 97 -5.47 22.94 -2.73
C SER A 97 -5.17 22.43 -1.32
N ARG A 98 -5.36 23.27 -0.30
CA ARG A 98 -5.31 22.83 1.11
C ARG A 98 -6.32 21.73 1.41
N GLN A 99 -7.56 21.91 0.97
CA GLN A 99 -8.61 20.92 1.21
C GLN A 99 -8.27 19.61 0.51
N ILE A 100 -7.79 19.63 -0.74
CA ILE A 100 -7.40 18.39 -1.45
C ILE A 100 -6.26 17.68 -0.71
N ILE A 101 -5.24 18.40 -0.27
CA ILE A 101 -4.14 17.78 0.50
C ILE A 101 -4.66 17.21 1.81
N LEU A 102 -5.51 17.95 2.54
CA LEU A 102 -6.11 17.47 3.78
C LEU A 102 -6.99 16.24 3.56
N GLU A 103 -7.87 16.25 2.56
CA GLU A 103 -8.72 15.11 2.23
C GLU A 103 -7.91 13.90 1.76
N HIS A 104 -6.88 14.11 0.94
CA HIS A 104 -5.97 13.05 0.50
C HIS A 104 -5.27 12.39 1.69
N LEU A 105 -4.74 13.22 2.58
CA LEU A 105 -4.06 12.78 3.79
C LEU A 105 -5.06 12.07 4.72
N LYS A 106 -6.19 12.70 5.05
CA LYS A 106 -7.25 12.12 5.89
C LYS A 106 -7.79 10.81 5.31
N GLY A 107 -8.05 10.73 4.01
CA GLY A 107 -8.51 9.53 3.31
C GLY A 107 -7.51 8.37 3.37
N ARG A 108 -6.21 8.66 3.27
CA ARG A 108 -5.16 7.66 3.55
C ARG A 108 -5.06 7.27 5.02
N PHE A 109 -5.34 8.19 5.95
CA PHE A 109 -5.26 7.94 7.39
C PHE A 109 -6.49 7.28 8.00
N ILE A 110 -7.68 7.44 7.40
CA ILE A 110 -8.88 6.72 7.83
C ILE A 110 -8.63 5.21 7.77
N ASN A 111 -7.83 4.76 6.79
CA ASN A 111 -7.44 3.34 6.64
C ASN A 111 -6.51 2.83 7.77
N ASP A 112 -5.74 3.71 8.43
CA ASP A 112 -4.83 3.34 9.53
C ASP A 112 -5.43 3.65 10.93
N LEU A 113 -6.47 4.49 11.02
CA LEU A 113 -7.01 5.00 12.30
C LEU A 113 -8.43 4.52 12.65
N LYS A 114 -9.27 4.07 11.70
CA LYS A 114 -10.64 3.62 11.97
C LYS A 114 -10.81 2.15 11.56
N LYS A 115 -11.27 1.29 12.48
CA LYS A 115 -11.69 -0.07 12.12
C LYS A 115 -12.86 0.04 11.14
N PRO A 116 -12.79 -0.59 9.94
CA PRO A 116 -13.92 -0.60 9.02
C PRO A 116 -15.17 -1.13 9.72
N ARG A 117 -16.29 -0.40 9.59
CA ARG A 117 -17.55 -0.76 10.22
C ARG A 117 -18.42 -1.61 9.31
N ILE A 118 -18.57 -2.89 9.61
CA ILE A 118 -19.33 -3.81 8.78
C ILE A 118 -20.70 -4.04 9.43
N LEU A 119 -21.77 -3.75 8.68
CA LEU A 119 -23.14 -4.10 9.07
C LEU A 119 -23.47 -5.50 8.56
N VAL A 120 -23.76 -6.42 9.45
CA VAL A 120 -24.22 -7.78 9.12
C VAL A 120 -25.73 -7.86 9.36
N VAL A 121 -26.47 -8.29 8.35
CA VAL A 121 -27.93 -8.40 8.37
C VAL A 121 -28.34 -9.83 8.03
N ASP A 122 -28.96 -10.51 8.99
CA ASP A 122 -29.46 -11.88 8.83
C ASP A 122 -30.58 -12.10 9.87
N ASP A 123 -31.70 -12.71 9.48
CA ASP A 123 -32.81 -13.01 10.38
C ASP A 123 -32.53 -14.25 11.27
N GLU A 124 -31.59 -15.09 10.87
CA GLU A 124 -31.08 -16.18 11.68
C GLU A 124 -29.99 -15.70 12.64
N ARG A 125 -30.34 -15.60 13.93
CA ARG A 125 -29.44 -15.18 15.00
C ARG A 125 -28.10 -15.95 15.03
N ILE A 126 -28.11 -17.24 14.68
CA ILE A 126 -26.90 -18.08 14.67
C ILE A 126 -25.94 -17.65 13.55
N ALA A 127 -26.48 -17.37 12.35
CA ALA A 127 -25.68 -16.94 11.20
C ALA A 127 -25.08 -15.55 11.46
N LEU A 128 -25.89 -14.64 12.00
CA LEU A 128 -25.50 -13.31 12.44
C LEU A 128 -24.33 -13.34 13.44
N GLU A 129 -24.46 -14.12 14.53
CA GLU A 129 -23.42 -14.27 15.55
C GLU A 129 -22.13 -14.90 14.99
N SER A 130 -22.27 -15.88 14.08
CA SER A 130 -21.12 -16.54 13.44
C SER A 130 -20.34 -15.59 12.52
N LEU A 131 -21.03 -14.83 11.68
CA LEU A 131 -20.40 -13.87 10.77
C LEU A 131 -19.73 -12.74 11.56
N ALA A 132 -20.41 -12.23 12.59
CA ALA A 132 -19.85 -11.21 13.47
C ALA A 132 -18.54 -11.69 14.11
N TYR A 133 -18.53 -12.89 14.68
CA TYR A 133 -17.33 -13.47 15.30
C TYR A 133 -16.14 -13.59 14.32
N ILE A 134 -16.38 -14.03 13.09
CA ILE A 134 -15.34 -14.16 12.05
C ILE A 134 -14.74 -12.78 11.71
N LEU A 135 -15.59 -11.77 11.54
CA LEU A 135 -15.16 -10.42 11.16
C LEU A 135 -14.45 -9.68 12.31
N GLU A 136 -14.94 -9.82 13.54
CA GLU A 136 -14.29 -9.25 14.73
C GLU A 136 -12.89 -9.83 14.96
N LYS A 137 -12.69 -11.13 14.67
CA LYS A 137 -11.37 -11.79 14.72
C LYS A 137 -10.37 -11.19 13.74
N GLU A 138 -10.85 -10.72 12.58
CA GLU A 138 -10.04 -9.99 11.59
C GLU A 138 -9.94 -8.48 11.90
N ASN A 139 -10.30 -8.07 13.11
CA ASN A 139 -10.16 -6.71 13.64
C ASN A 139 -11.08 -5.65 13.01
N TYR A 140 -12.23 -6.07 12.47
CA TYR A 140 -13.30 -5.16 12.02
C TYR A 140 -14.21 -4.71 13.18
N GLU A 141 -14.90 -3.58 13.03
CA GLU A 141 -15.97 -3.16 13.94
C GLU A 141 -17.29 -3.67 13.36
N VAL A 142 -18.01 -4.54 14.06
CA VAL A 142 -19.22 -5.18 13.53
C VAL A 142 -20.46 -4.58 14.18
N VAL A 143 -21.43 -4.23 13.34
CA VAL A 143 -22.80 -3.87 13.74
C VAL A 143 -23.71 -4.96 13.21
N THR A 144 -24.68 -5.40 13.98
CA THR A 144 -25.58 -6.49 13.60
C THR A 144 -27.03 -6.02 13.54
N ALA A 145 -27.82 -6.50 12.58
CA ALA A 145 -29.26 -6.27 12.51
C ALA A 145 -30.00 -7.56 12.15
N GLY A 146 -31.11 -7.83 12.83
CA GLY A 146 -31.95 -9.01 12.60
C GLY A 146 -32.99 -8.83 11.49
N SER A 147 -33.10 -7.63 10.92
CA SER A 147 -34.06 -7.31 9.87
C SER A 147 -33.60 -6.15 8.99
N GLY A 148 -34.19 -6.02 7.80
CA GLY A 148 -33.90 -4.90 6.91
C GLY A 148 -34.32 -3.52 7.46
N THR A 149 -35.38 -3.45 8.28
CA THR A 149 -35.78 -2.20 8.93
C THR A 149 -34.79 -1.77 10.01
N GLU A 150 -34.30 -2.72 10.81
CA GLU A 150 -33.24 -2.47 11.79
C GLU A 150 -31.93 -2.07 11.09
N ALA A 151 -31.61 -2.70 9.98
CA ALA A 151 -30.41 -2.38 9.19
C ALA A 151 -30.43 -0.91 8.72
N ILE A 152 -31.55 -0.44 8.17
CA ILE A 152 -31.69 0.94 7.71
C ILE A 152 -31.56 1.92 8.89
N ALA A 153 -32.22 1.65 10.03
CA ALA A 153 -32.10 2.49 11.22
C ALA A 153 -30.64 2.59 11.71
N ARG A 154 -29.89 1.48 11.69
CA ARG A 154 -28.46 1.47 12.07
C ARG A 154 -27.57 2.23 11.09
N MET A 155 -27.92 2.26 9.81
CA MET A 155 -27.23 3.07 8.80
C MET A 155 -27.51 4.57 8.95
N GLU A 156 -28.64 4.96 9.53
CA GLU A 156 -28.95 6.36 9.87
C GLU A 156 -28.23 6.82 11.14
N GLU A 157 -28.05 5.93 12.12
CA GLU A 157 -27.37 6.23 13.39
C GLU A 157 -25.85 6.29 13.28
N SER A 158 -25.24 5.65 12.28
CA SER A 158 -23.79 5.47 12.19
C SER A 158 -23.29 5.23 10.77
N ASP A 159 -22.09 5.75 10.47
CA ASP A 159 -21.41 5.47 9.21
C ASP A 159 -21.03 4.00 9.09
N ILE A 160 -21.46 3.35 8.00
CA ILE A 160 -21.18 1.95 7.69
C ILE A 160 -20.25 1.82 6.47
N ASP A 161 -19.10 1.17 6.72
CA ASP A 161 -18.18 0.45 5.82
C ASP A 161 -18.81 -0.24 4.62
N LEU A 162 -19.43 -1.35 4.97
CA LEU A 162 -19.80 -2.44 4.11
C LEU A 162 -21.04 -3.06 4.75
N VAL A 163 -22.04 -3.34 3.93
CA VAL A 163 -23.21 -4.11 4.34
C VAL A 163 -23.07 -5.53 3.83
N ILE A 164 -23.25 -6.51 4.69
CA ILE A 164 -23.37 -7.92 4.34
C ILE A 164 -24.79 -8.33 4.72
N THR A 165 -25.61 -8.72 3.74
CA THR A 165 -27.03 -9.03 3.98
C THR A 165 -27.39 -10.38 3.39
N ASP A 166 -28.27 -11.14 4.06
CA ASP A 166 -28.98 -12.24 3.40
C ASP A 166 -29.95 -11.67 2.35
N LEU A 167 -30.16 -12.43 1.28
CA LEU A 167 -31.04 -12.02 0.18
C LEU A 167 -32.51 -12.16 0.60
N ILE A 168 -32.87 -13.26 1.27
CA ILE A 168 -34.25 -13.60 1.62
C ILE A 168 -34.42 -13.44 3.13
N MET A 169 -35.16 -12.41 3.57
CA MET A 169 -35.49 -12.18 4.98
C MET A 169 -36.95 -11.72 5.10
N GLY A 170 -37.83 -12.55 5.64
CA GLY A 170 -39.21 -12.20 6.04
C GLY A 170 -39.93 -11.13 5.20
N GLU A 171 -40.33 -10.02 5.83
CA GLU A 171 -41.16 -8.94 5.23
C GLU A 171 -40.36 -7.87 4.46
N VAL A 172 -39.04 -7.77 4.64
CA VAL A 172 -38.17 -6.79 3.94
C VAL A 172 -36.96 -7.52 3.35
N ASP A 173 -37.00 -7.67 2.03
CA ASP A 173 -36.02 -8.40 1.23
C ASP A 173 -34.66 -7.67 1.15
N GLY A 174 -33.54 -8.40 1.05
CA GLY A 174 -32.19 -7.82 0.96
C GLY A 174 -32.03 -6.86 -0.25
N THR A 175 -32.94 -6.97 -1.22
CA THR A 175 -33.07 -6.06 -2.37
C THR A 175 -33.48 -4.64 -1.99
N ALA A 176 -34.23 -4.43 -0.91
CA ALA A 176 -34.58 -3.10 -0.39
C ALA A 176 -33.37 -2.40 0.20
N ILE A 177 -32.52 -3.13 0.93
CA ILE A 177 -31.28 -2.62 1.52
C ILE A 177 -30.32 -2.15 0.42
N ILE A 178 -30.20 -2.91 -0.67
CA ILE A 178 -29.37 -2.49 -1.82
C ILE A 178 -29.87 -1.17 -2.39
N LYS A 179 -31.16 -1.06 -2.69
CA LYS A 179 -31.73 0.17 -3.28
C LYS A 179 -31.51 1.38 -2.38
N GLU A 180 -31.78 1.23 -1.09
CA GLU A 180 -31.61 2.31 -0.11
C GLU A 180 -30.14 2.71 0.03
N THR A 181 -29.24 1.71 0.12
CA THR A 181 -27.79 1.93 0.22
C THR A 181 -27.26 2.64 -1.02
N VAL A 182 -27.58 2.15 -2.22
CA VAL A 182 -27.11 2.75 -3.48
C VAL A 182 -27.67 4.17 -3.68
N SER A 183 -28.90 4.43 -3.22
CA SER A 183 -29.54 5.75 -3.38
C SER A 183 -29.06 6.79 -2.37
N LYS A 184 -28.87 6.42 -1.10
CA LYS A 184 -28.53 7.36 -0.01
C LYS A 184 -27.05 7.35 0.38
N TYR A 185 -26.37 6.23 0.18
CA TYR A 185 -25.01 5.96 0.63
C TYR A 185 -24.15 5.38 -0.51
N PRO A 186 -23.89 6.15 -1.59
CA PRO A 186 -23.25 5.64 -2.81
C PRO A 186 -21.83 5.09 -2.60
N ASP A 187 -21.16 5.51 -1.51
CA ASP A 187 -19.83 5.03 -1.14
C ASP A 187 -19.85 3.73 -0.34
N THR A 188 -21.00 3.34 0.23
CA THR A 188 -21.15 2.08 0.97
C THR A 188 -21.28 0.91 0.01
N ARG A 189 -20.53 -0.17 0.28
CA ARG A 189 -20.57 -1.39 -0.54
C ARG A 189 -21.53 -2.40 0.07
N VAL A 190 -22.15 -3.22 -0.78
CA VAL A 190 -23.08 -4.27 -0.34
C VAL A 190 -22.61 -5.62 -0.88
N ILE A 191 -22.43 -6.60 0.00
CA ILE A 191 -22.24 -8.01 -0.33
C ILE A 191 -23.51 -8.76 0.06
N MET A 192 -23.99 -9.62 -0.83
CA MET A 192 -25.13 -10.48 -0.52
C MET A 192 -24.70 -11.90 -0.17
N ILE A 193 -25.36 -12.51 0.79
CA ILE A 193 -25.26 -13.94 1.08
C ILE A 193 -26.56 -14.59 0.60
N THR A 194 -26.51 -15.76 -0.04
CA THR A 194 -27.71 -16.41 -0.60
C THR A 194 -27.63 -17.94 -0.50
N GLY A 195 -28.73 -18.58 -0.09
CA GLY A 195 -28.85 -20.05 0.01
C GLY A 195 -29.44 -20.76 -1.21
N TYR A 196 -30.03 -20.03 -2.15
CA TYR A 196 -30.64 -20.56 -3.39
C TYR A 196 -30.28 -19.67 -4.58
N ALA A 197 -28.98 -19.50 -4.84
CA ALA A 197 -28.52 -18.72 -5.98
C ALA A 197 -28.87 -19.45 -7.28
N THR A 198 -29.89 -18.99 -7.99
CA THR A 198 -29.90 -19.14 -9.46
C THR A 198 -28.97 -18.07 -10.04
N VAL A 199 -28.29 -18.39 -11.15
CA VAL A 199 -27.41 -17.42 -11.84
C VAL A 199 -28.15 -16.10 -12.11
N ASP A 200 -29.45 -16.16 -12.38
CA ASP A 200 -30.28 -14.99 -12.63
C ASP A 200 -30.44 -14.07 -11.41
N THR A 201 -30.66 -14.63 -10.21
CA THR A 201 -30.79 -13.83 -8.98
C THR A 201 -29.48 -13.14 -8.61
N ALA A 202 -28.35 -13.82 -8.78
CA ALA A 202 -27.02 -13.24 -8.58
C ALA A 202 -26.71 -12.12 -9.57
N VAL A 203 -27.05 -12.30 -10.84
CA VAL A 203 -26.87 -11.25 -11.87
C VAL A 203 -27.77 -10.04 -11.58
N GLN A 204 -29.00 -10.27 -11.13
CA GLN A 204 -29.92 -9.19 -10.77
C GLN A 204 -29.39 -8.37 -9.59
N ALA A 205 -28.85 -9.03 -8.56
CA ALA A 205 -28.22 -8.37 -7.41
C ALA A 205 -27.11 -7.40 -7.84
N LEU A 206 -26.21 -7.85 -8.70
CA LEU A 206 -25.12 -7.03 -9.23
C LEU A 206 -25.64 -5.84 -10.05
N ARG A 207 -26.66 -6.05 -10.88
CA ARG A 207 -27.30 -4.95 -11.65
C ARG A 207 -27.96 -3.90 -10.76
N MET A 208 -28.41 -4.28 -9.57
CA MET A 208 -28.99 -3.36 -8.60
C MET A 208 -27.95 -2.56 -7.82
N GLY A 209 -26.65 -2.83 -8.02
CA GLY A 209 -25.55 -2.11 -7.39
C GLY A 209 -24.89 -2.85 -6.22
N ALA A 210 -25.22 -4.14 -6.00
CA ALA A 210 -24.43 -4.97 -5.11
C ALA A 210 -23.01 -5.11 -5.65
N PHE A 211 -22.02 -5.09 -4.75
CA PHE A 211 -20.62 -5.25 -5.10
C PHE A 211 -20.29 -6.71 -5.43
N HIS A 212 -20.81 -7.64 -4.63
CA HIS A 212 -20.57 -9.07 -4.80
C HIS A 212 -21.67 -9.92 -4.14
N TYR A 213 -21.65 -11.23 -4.38
CA TYR A 213 -22.50 -12.20 -3.70
C TYR A 213 -21.70 -13.44 -3.28
N ILE A 214 -22.16 -14.12 -2.23
CA ILE A 214 -21.55 -15.32 -1.66
C ILE A 214 -22.64 -16.38 -1.50
N GLU A 215 -22.36 -17.61 -1.91
CA GLU A 215 -23.29 -18.73 -1.77
C GLU A 215 -23.19 -19.37 -0.36
N LYS A 216 -24.33 -19.71 0.26
CA LYS A 216 -24.38 -20.53 1.48
C LYS A 216 -24.11 -22.00 1.07
N PRO A 217 -23.31 -22.77 1.83
CA PRO A 217 -22.67 -22.40 3.10
C PRO A 217 -21.47 -21.47 2.91
N VAL A 218 -21.42 -20.40 3.70
CA VAL A 218 -20.37 -19.37 3.61
C VAL A 218 -19.02 -19.96 4.04
N ARG A 219 -18.06 -19.97 3.12
CA ARG A 219 -16.68 -20.31 3.42
C ARG A 219 -15.95 -19.08 3.94
N VAL A 220 -15.14 -19.27 4.99
CA VAL A 220 -14.39 -18.18 5.63
C VAL A 220 -13.48 -17.46 4.64
N ASP A 221 -12.73 -18.20 3.82
CA ASP A 221 -11.80 -17.62 2.85
C ASP A 221 -12.52 -16.75 1.81
N ASP A 222 -13.68 -17.21 1.33
CA ASP A 222 -14.47 -16.50 0.32
C ASP A 222 -15.06 -15.22 0.92
N LEU A 223 -15.62 -15.30 2.13
CA LEU A 223 -16.11 -14.14 2.89
C LEU A 223 -15.02 -13.09 3.07
N LEU A 224 -13.86 -13.50 3.59
CA LEU A 224 -12.77 -12.56 3.86
C LEU A 224 -12.20 -11.96 2.58
N THR A 225 -12.14 -12.73 1.49
CA THR A 225 -11.70 -12.23 0.18
C THR A 225 -12.66 -11.18 -0.35
N SER A 226 -13.97 -11.48 -0.38
CA SER A 226 -14.99 -10.55 -0.86
C SER A 226 -15.07 -9.28 -0.01
N VAL A 227 -14.97 -9.40 1.32
CA VAL A 227 -14.93 -8.26 2.24
C VAL A 227 -13.70 -7.39 1.97
N LYS A 228 -12.52 -7.99 1.84
CA LYS A 228 -11.29 -7.27 1.51
C LYS A 228 -11.41 -6.54 0.19
N ASP A 229 -11.98 -7.16 -0.84
CA ASP A 229 -12.14 -6.54 -2.16
C ASP A 229 -13.21 -5.43 -2.16
N ALA A 230 -14.30 -5.59 -1.41
CA ALA A 230 -15.33 -4.57 -1.26
C ALA A 230 -14.79 -3.34 -0.51
N LEU A 231 -14.14 -3.55 0.64
CA LEU A 231 -13.52 -2.48 1.41
C LEU A 231 -12.40 -1.81 0.63
N ARG A 232 -11.56 -2.59 -0.08
CA ARG A 232 -10.62 -2.04 -1.07
C ARG A 232 -11.37 -1.12 -2.00
N HIS A 233 -12.41 -1.58 -2.69
CA HIS A 233 -13.16 -0.78 -3.66
C HIS A 233 -13.85 0.46 -3.06
N LYS A 234 -14.31 0.41 -1.81
CA LYS A 234 -14.84 1.58 -1.08
C LYS A 234 -13.77 2.63 -0.83
N TYR A 235 -12.72 2.25 -0.09
CA TYR A 235 -11.63 3.16 0.26
C TYR A 235 -10.81 3.58 -0.96
N SER A 236 -11.03 2.91 -2.09
CA SER A 236 -10.39 3.25 -3.35
C SER A 236 -10.92 4.52 -4.01
N ASN A 237 -12.15 4.93 -3.72
CA ASN A 237 -12.72 6.16 -4.26
C ASN A 237 -12.27 7.43 -3.49
N GLY A 238 -11.58 7.29 -2.35
CA GLY A 238 -11.12 8.42 -1.53
C GLY A 238 -9.62 8.44 -1.19
N GLY A 239 -8.78 7.61 -1.81
CA GLY A 239 -7.35 7.57 -1.44
C GLY A 239 -6.41 6.69 -2.28
N ARG A 240 -6.81 6.24 -3.49
CA ARG A 240 -5.89 5.48 -4.38
C ARG A 240 -4.82 6.33 -5.00
N ASN A 241 -5.14 7.59 -5.22
CA ASN A 241 -4.29 8.42 -6.01
C ASN A 241 -3.05 8.77 -5.20
N VAL A 242 -2.01 9.16 -5.91
CA VAL A 242 -0.78 9.65 -5.33
C VAL A 242 -0.77 11.15 -5.46
N LEU A 243 -0.51 11.84 -4.35
CA LEU A 243 -0.47 13.29 -4.35
C LEU A 243 0.61 13.74 -5.34
N CYS A 244 0.22 14.53 -6.33
CA CYS A 244 1.12 15.19 -7.26
C CYS A 244 1.08 16.68 -7.02
N ILE A 245 2.20 17.23 -6.56
CA ILE A 245 2.34 18.67 -6.32
C ILE A 245 2.83 19.33 -7.61
N GLU A 246 1.97 20.13 -8.22
CA GLU A 246 2.28 20.95 -9.39
C GLU A 246 2.79 22.33 -8.95
N GLY A 247 3.95 22.75 -9.46
CA GLY A 247 4.49 24.08 -9.21
C GLY A 247 5.89 24.29 -9.76
N GLN A 248 6.33 25.54 -9.81
CA GLN A 248 7.62 25.93 -10.41
C GLN A 248 8.79 25.96 -9.41
N SER A 249 8.51 25.90 -8.10
CA SER A 249 9.53 26.01 -7.04
C SER A 249 9.82 24.67 -6.38
N ARG A 250 11.00 24.11 -6.68
CA ARG A 250 11.57 22.94 -6.01
C ARG A 250 11.63 23.10 -4.50
N GLU A 251 12.01 24.27 -4.01
CA GLU A 251 12.09 24.55 -2.57
C GLU A 251 10.74 24.46 -1.87
N SER A 252 9.69 24.98 -2.53
CA SER A 252 8.31 24.90 -2.02
C SER A 252 7.82 23.45 -1.94
N HIS A 253 8.07 22.65 -2.99
CA HIS A 253 7.74 21.23 -3.01
C HIS A 253 8.41 20.47 -1.87
N ILE A 254 9.73 20.63 -1.72
CA ILE A 254 10.50 19.95 -0.68
C ILE A 254 10.04 20.39 0.71
N SER A 255 9.75 21.67 0.92
CA SER A 255 9.27 22.18 2.21
C SER A 255 7.93 21.54 2.59
N LEU A 256 6.99 21.46 1.64
CA LEU A 256 5.70 20.81 1.84
C LEU A 256 5.85 19.31 2.10
N GLY A 257 6.72 18.61 1.36
CA GLY A 257 7.00 17.18 1.58
C GLY A 257 7.57 16.89 2.97
N LYS A 258 8.57 17.68 3.41
CA LYS A 258 9.16 17.57 4.76
C LYS A 258 8.14 17.83 5.85
N THR A 259 7.27 18.82 5.63
CA THR A 259 6.17 19.14 6.53
C THR A 259 5.22 17.97 6.69
N ILE A 260 4.76 17.41 5.57
CA ILE A 260 3.86 16.25 5.56
C ILE A 260 4.53 15.10 6.31
N ALA A 261 5.78 14.77 5.99
CA ALA A 261 6.50 13.71 6.67
C ALA A 261 6.67 13.95 8.18
N GLY A 262 6.99 15.19 8.58
CA GLY A 262 7.16 15.58 9.97
C GLY A 262 5.85 15.45 10.77
N ALA A 263 4.75 15.94 10.22
CA ALA A 263 3.44 15.84 10.85
C ALA A 263 2.92 14.39 10.88
N MET A 264 3.35 13.57 9.92
CA MET A 264 3.13 12.13 9.92
C MET A 264 4.06 11.36 10.86
N ASN A 265 5.04 12.03 11.48
CA ASN A 265 6.11 11.43 12.24
C ASN A 265 6.81 10.28 11.48
N ARG A 266 7.03 10.48 10.18
CA ARG A 266 7.70 9.52 9.30
C ARG A 266 9.01 10.10 8.79
N LYS A 267 9.93 9.22 8.41
CA LYS A 267 11.16 9.61 7.74
C LYS A 267 10.85 10.19 6.36
N PHE A 268 11.64 11.16 5.92
CA PHE A 268 11.49 11.81 4.63
C PHE A 268 12.71 11.52 3.75
N ALA A 269 12.47 11.11 2.51
CA ALA A 269 13.48 10.90 1.49
C ALA A 269 13.05 11.54 0.17
N ILE A 270 14.02 11.87 -0.69
CA ILE A 270 13.79 12.47 -2.00
C ILE A 270 14.52 11.62 -3.05
N ILE A 271 13.84 11.32 -4.14
CA ILE A 271 14.40 10.69 -5.33
C ILE A 271 14.18 11.63 -6.50
N SER A 272 15.27 12.12 -7.10
CA SER A 272 15.20 12.94 -8.31
C SER A 272 15.04 12.02 -9.53
N LEU A 273 13.85 12.00 -10.12
CA LEU A 273 13.56 11.22 -11.33
C LEU A 273 14.30 11.79 -12.55
N SER A 274 14.68 13.07 -12.54
CA SER A 274 15.53 13.66 -13.58
C SER A 274 16.92 13.03 -13.69
N GLU A 275 17.42 12.41 -12.61
CA GLU A 275 18.69 11.66 -12.62
C GLU A 275 18.48 10.20 -13.03
N THR A 276 17.24 9.74 -13.12
CA THR A 276 16.87 8.38 -13.48
C THR A 276 16.69 8.30 -14.99
N ARG A 277 17.61 7.62 -15.68
CA ARG A 277 17.61 7.57 -17.16
C ARG A 277 17.14 6.25 -17.73
N GLU A 278 17.18 5.21 -16.90
CA GLU A 278 16.91 3.83 -17.30
C GLU A 278 16.16 3.06 -16.20
N GLU A 279 15.55 1.95 -16.59
CA GLU A 279 14.79 1.08 -15.69
C GLU A 279 15.64 0.53 -14.54
N SER A 280 16.93 0.26 -14.78
CA SER A 280 17.89 -0.22 -13.77
C SER A 280 18.14 0.79 -12.65
N ASP A 281 17.89 2.08 -12.86
CA ASP A 281 18.00 3.06 -11.79
C ASP A 281 16.86 2.93 -10.76
N ILE A 282 15.66 2.56 -11.22
CA ILE A 282 14.48 2.38 -10.34
C ILE A 282 14.42 0.96 -9.77
N LEU A 283 14.60 -0.06 -10.63
CA LEU A 283 14.41 -1.47 -10.28
C LEU A 283 15.71 -2.19 -9.90
N GLY A 284 16.86 -1.56 -10.09
CA GLY A 284 18.17 -2.16 -9.84
C GLY A 284 18.67 -3.09 -10.96
N ILE A 285 19.86 -3.65 -10.73
CA ILE A 285 20.54 -4.61 -11.61
C ILE A 285 20.75 -5.90 -10.85
N GLY A 286 20.35 -7.02 -11.45
CA GLY A 286 20.40 -8.32 -10.81
C GLY A 286 21.80 -8.78 -10.39
N ARG A 287 21.85 -9.54 -9.29
CA ARG A 287 23.09 -10.03 -8.64
C ARG A 287 24.05 -10.85 -9.52
N ALA A 288 23.58 -11.33 -10.67
CA ALA A 288 24.40 -12.09 -11.61
C ALA A 288 25.25 -11.19 -12.53
N SER A 289 24.95 -9.88 -12.57
CA SER A 289 25.72 -8.88 -13.32
C SER A 289 26.94 -8.41 -12.54
N ASP A 290 27.98 -7.99 -13.26
CA ASP A 290 29.15 -7.34 -12.66
C ASP A 290 28.80 -5.96 -12.07
N ASP A 291 27.77 -5.30 -12.61
CA ASP A 291 27.25 -3.99 -12.17
C ASP A 291 26.07 -4.12 -11.19
N ALA A 292 25.96 -5.25 -10.48
CA ALA A 292 24.86 -5.53 -9.57
C ALA A 292 24.69 -4.43 -8.50
N ARG A 293 23.50 -3.82 -8.46
CA ARG A 293 23.13 -2.75 -7.53
C ARG A 293 21.62 -2.72 -7.30
N PRO A 294 21.15 -2.39 -6.08
CA PRO A 294 19.74 -2.13 -5.83
C PRO A 294 19.27 -0.87 -6.57
N GLY A 295 17.96 -0.79 -6.82
CA GLY A 295 17.29 0.38 -7.35
C GLY A 295 17.15 1.50 -6.32
N CYS A 296 16.86 2.71 -6.79
CA CYS A 296 16.82 3.92 -5.98
C CYS A 296 15.77 3.86 -4.86
N ILE A 297 14.62 3.23 -5.10
CA ILE A 297 13.54 3.11 -4.11
C ILE A 297 13.99 2.33 -2.88
N ILE A 298 14.60 1.16 -3.09
CA ILE A 298 15.08 0.30 -2.00
C ILE A 298 16.26 0.95 -1.29
N GLU A 299 17.15 1.60 -2.02
CA GLU A 299 18.30 2.29 -1.44
C GLU A 299 17.87 3.44 -0.54
N GLU A 300 16.86 4.23 -0.92
CA GLU A 300 16.32 5.30 -0.07
C GLU A 300 15.56 4.76 1.14
N ILE A 301 14.82 3.64 1.01
CA ILE A 301 14.19 2.97 2.14
C ILE A 301 15.25 2.50 3.15
N ARG A 302 16.35 1.91 2.65
CA ARG A 302 17.49 1.50 3.48
C ARG A 302 18.11 2.70 4.20
N ARG A 303 18.34 3.81 3.49
CA ARG A 303 18.90 5.04 4.09
C ARG A 303 17.99 5.66 5.13
N ALA A 304 16.68 5.63 4.91
CA ALA A 304 15.68 6.12 5.85
C ALA A 304 15.59 5.24 7.12
N ASP A 305 16.00 3.97 7.05
CA ASP A 305 15.88 2.95 8.10
C ASP A 305 14.43 2.82 8.61
N ALA A 306 13.47 2.90 7.69
CA ALA A 306 12.05 2.74 7.97
C ALA A 306 11.35 2.05 6.79
N ALA A 307 10.37 1.19 7.10
CA ALA A 307 9.51 0.50 6.12
C ALA A 307 8.38 1.39 5.60
N ASP A 308 8.11 2.52 6.27
CA ASP A 308 6.98 3.42 6.00
C ASP A 308 7.35 4.90 5.75
N PRO A 309 8.49 5.23 5.10
CA PRO A 309 8.89 6.61 4.86
C PRO A 309 7.92 7.34 3.91
N VAL A 310 7.98 8.66 3.96
CA VAL A 310 7.47 9.53 2.90
C VAL A 310 8.59 9.74 1.88
N ILE A 311 8.38 9.28 0.66
CA ILE A 311 9.33 9.41 -0.45
C ILE A 311 8.77 10.37 -1.48
N MET A 312 9.49 11.47 -1.70
CA MET A 312 9.17 12.44 -2.75
C MET A 312 9.87 12.05 -4.05
N LEU A 313 9.11 11.82 -5.12
CA LEU A 313 9.61 11.58 -6.47
C LEU A 313 9.57 12.90 -7.26
N GLU A 314 10.73 13.47 -7.51
CA GLU A 314 10.86 14.81 -8.06
C GLU A 314 11.14 14.81 -9.56
N GLY A 315 10.50 15.73 -10.30
CA GLY A 315 10.83 15.99 -11.71
C GLY A 315 10.22 14.98 -12.67
N LEU A 316 8.96 14.60 -12.41
CA LEU A 316 8.22 13.65 -13.24
C LEU A 316 8.16 14.06 -14.72
N ASP A 317 7.99 15.35 -14.98
CA ASP A 317 7.95 15.96 -16.32
C ASP A 317 9.24 15.72 -17.10
N THR A 318 10.40 15.94 -16.47
CA THR A 318 11.71 15.72 -17.10
C THR A 318 11.91 14.24 -17.38
N ALA A 319 11.57 13.41 -16.40
CA ALA A 319 11.74 11.96 -16.49
C ALA A 319 10.86 11.35 -17.61
N VAL A 320 9.63 11.81 -17.79
CA VAL A 320 8.76 11.35 -18.90
C VAL A 320 9.38 11.66 -20.28
N SER A 321 10.15 12.74 -20.41
CA SER A 321 10.79 13.13 -21.67
C SER A 321 12.16 12.50 -21.93
N GLU A 322 12.98 12.29 -20.90
CA GLU A 322 14.39 11.88 -21.04
C GLU A 322 14.63 10.39 -20.78
N PHE A 323 13.65 9.66 -20.23
CA PHE A 323 13.83 8.27 -19.83
C PHE A 323 13.87 7.31 -21.02
N SER A 324 14.82 6.38 -20.99
CA SER A 324 14.92 5.31 -21.97
C SER A 324 13.95 4.18 -21.64
N GLY A 325 12.82 4.13 -22.34
CA GLY A 325 11.77 3.11 -22.17
C GLY A 325 10.45 3.70 -21.67
N ASP A 326 9.64 2.87 -21.01
CA ASP A 326 8.33 3.27 -20.48
C ASP A 326 8.40 3.51 -18.97
N ILE A 327 8.73 4.75 -18.58
CA ILE A 327 8.76 5.17 -17.18
C ILE A 327 7.37 5.10 -16.53
N THR A 328 6.29 5.31 -17.30
CA THR A 328 4.92 5.27 -16.78
C THR A 328 4.61 3.88 -16.23
N SER A 329 4.91 2.82 -16.99
CA SER A 329 4.70 1.44 -16.55
C SER A 329 5.52 1.10 -15.30
N ILE A 330 6.77 1.56 -15.23
CA ILE A 330 7.67 1.31 -14.08
C ILE A 330 7.17 2.06 -12.84
N LEU A 331 6.82 3.34 -12.98
CA LEU A 331 6.27 4.12 -11.87
C LEU A 331 4.96 3.51 -11.39
N MET A 332 4.10 3.03 -12.30
CA MET A 332 2.88 2.32 -11.92
C MET A 332 3.16 1.03 -11.12
N GLU A 333 4.28 0.35 -11.33
CA GLU A 333 4.68 -0.77 -10.48
C GLU A 333 5.02 -0.33 -9.03
N VAL A 334 5.64 0.84 -8.89
CA VAL A 334 6.06 1.41 -7.61
C VAL A 334 4.90 2.09 -6.87
N ILE A 335 4.11 2.90 -7.56
CA ILE A 335 3.16 3.83 -6.94
C ILE A 335 1.72 3.31 -6.96
N ALA A 336 1.37 2.36 -7.83
CA ALA A 336 0.00 1.87 -7.90
C ALA A 336 -0.34 1.05 -6.64
N PRO A 337 -1.47 1.34 -5.97
CA PRO A 337 -1.85 0.72 -4.69
C PRO A 337 -1.83 -0.82 -4.67
N PHE A 338 -2.14 -1.46 -5.80
CA PHE A 338 -2.21 -2.92 -5.90
C PHE A 338 -0.87 -3.61 -6.14
N LYS A 339 0.09 -2.92 -6.77
CA LYS A 339 1.39 -3.50 -7.15
C LYS A 339 2.44 -3.37 -6.04
N LYS A 340 2.25 -2.44 -5.09
CA LYS A 340 3.16 -2.16 -3.97
C LYS A 340 3.54 -3.35 -3.09
N ARG A 341 2.62 -4.31 -2.88
CA ARG A 341 2.85 -5.44 -1.93
C ARG A 341 3.81 -6.49 -2.47
N GLU A 342 4.00 -6.53 -3.79
CA GLU A 342 4.85 -7.51 -4.46
C GLU A 342 5.98 -6.85 -5.25
N PHE A 343 6.34 -5.61 -4.90
CA PHE A 343 7.42 -4.90 -5.58
C PHE A 343 8.72 -5.72 -5.54
N ARG A 344 9.31 -5.97 -6.71
CA ARG A 344 10.52 -6.77 -6.86
C ARG A 344 11.63 -5.94 -7.45
N ASP A 345 12.59 -5.61 -6.59
CA ASP A 345 13.88 -5.10 -7.03
C ASP A 345 14.71 -6.24 -7.63
N ARG A 346 15.33 -6.00 -8.78
CA ARG A 346 16.12 -6.98 -9.55
C ARG A 346 17.34 -7.46 -8.79
N TYR A 347 17.95 -6.62 -7.96
CA TYR A 347 19.09 -7.00 -7.13
C TYR A 347 18.66 -7.90 -5.97
N MET A 348 17.56 -7.55 -5.29
CA MET A 348 17.05 -8.33 -4.16
C MET A 348 16.43 -9.67 -4.59
N ASP A 349 15.73 -9.67 -5.73
CA ASP A 349 15.02 -10.83 -6.29
C ASP A 349 14.01 -11.46 -5.30
N VAL A 350 13.50 -10.65 -4.38
CA VAL A 350 12.48 -11.01 -3.38
C VAL A 350 11.45 -9.88 -3.28
N PRO A 351 10.17 -10.19 -2.99
CA PRO A 351 9.15 -9.16 -2.84
C PRO A 351 9.42 -8.30 -1.59
N PHE A 352 9.28 -6.99 -1.74
CA PHE A 352 9.30 -6.01 -0.66
C PHE A 352 7.96 -5.27 -0.63
N ASP A 353 7.36 -5.14 0.55
CA ASP A 353 6.05 -4.49 0.69
C ASP A 353 6.21 -2.97 0.80
N LEU A 354 5.90 -2.25 -0.28
CA LEU A 354 5.88 -0.78 -0.32
C LEU A 354 4.56 -0.17 0.18
N SER A 355 3.60 -0.97 0.67
CA SER A 355 2.30 -0.44 1.09
C SER A 355 2.38 0.55 2.26
N GLY A 356 3.41 0.43 3.10
CA GLY A 356 3.70 1.39 4.17
C GLY A 356 4.27 2.71 3.66
N VAL A 357 4.86 2.74 2.46
CA VAL A 357 5.54 3.90 1.90
C VAL A 357 4.53 4.88 1.28
N ILE A 358 4.70 6.16 1.60
CA ILE A 358 3.89 7.23 1.02
C ILE A 358 4.71 7.95 -0.03
N PHE A 359 4.29 7.78 -1.27
CA PHE A 359 4.84 8.53 -2.39
C PHE A 359 4.16 9.87 -2.53
N ILE A 360 4.93 10.90 -2.83
CA ILE A 360 4.49 12.23 -3.27
C ILE A 360 5.23 12.52 -4.57
N LEU A 361 4.52 12.82 -5.65
CA LEU A 361 5.14 13.19 -6.92
C LEU A 361 5.20 14.72 -7.04
N THR A 362 6.17 15.23 -7.76
CA THR A 362 6.23 16.64 -8.15
C THR A 362 6.35 16.79 -9.65
N SER A 363 5.74 17.85 -10.18
CA SER A 363 5.83 18.20 -11.61
C SER A 363 5.78 19.71 -11.79
N CYS A 364 6.45 20.24 -12.81
CA CYS A 364 6.33 21.65 -13.19
C CYS A 364 5.03 21.93 -13.97
N SER A 365 4.54 20.93 -14.71
CA SER A 365 3.31 21.02 -15.51
C SER A 365 2.57 19.68 -15.51
N ALA A 366 1.32 19.71 -15.07
CA ALA A 366 0.43 18.56 -15.08
C ALA A 366 0.02 18.11 -16.50
N GLU A 367 0.11 19.01 -17.49
CA GLU A 367 -0.28 18.72 -18.87
C GLU A 367 0.62 17.69 -19.56
N ASN A 368 1.87 17.58 -19.10
CA ASN A 368 2.85 16.65 -19.65
C ASN A 368 2.70 15.21 -19.12
N ILE A 369 1.79 14.97 -18.17
CA ILE A 369 1.58 13.67 -17.55
C ILE A 369 0.58 12.85 -18.39
N GLN A 370 1.00 11.68 -18.86
CA GLN A 370 0.18 10.78 -19.69
C GLN A 370 -0.97 10.13 -18.89
N SER A 371 -2.05 9.77 -19.61
CA SER A 371 -3.32 9.31 -19.04
C SER A 371 -3.21 8.13 -18.05
N PRO A 372 -2.36 7.10 -18.22
CA PRO A 372 -2.31 6.01 -17.24
C PRO A 372 -1.80 6.44 -15.86
N LEU A 373 -0.88 7.42 -15.83
CA LEU A 373 -0.33 7.94 -14.58
C LEU A 373 -1.25 9.03 -14.03
N ARG A 374 -1.78 9.92 -14.88
CA ARG A 374 -2.67 11.00 -14.48
C ARG A 374 -3.93 10.49 -13.78
N ASP A 375 -4.48 9.37 -14.22
CA ASP A 375 -5.68 8.76 -13.64
C ASP A 375 -5.47 8.25 -12.19
N VAL A 376 -4.21 8.10 -11.76
CA VAL A 376 -3.85 7.70 -10.39
C VAL A 376 -3.20 8.83 -9.59
N LEU A 377 -3.31 10.09 -10.03
CA LEU A 377 -2.74 11.25 -9.33
C LEU A 377 -3.81 12.24 -8.88
N ASP A 378 -3.65 12.72 -7.64
CA ASP A 378 -4.38 13.88 -7.13
C ASP A 378 -3.49 15.10 -7.33
N ILE A 379 -3.78 15.87 -8.37
CA ILE A 379 -2.96 17.01 -8.77
C ILE A 379 -3.36 18.24 -7.98
N VAL A 380 -2.40 18.81 -7.26
CA VAL A 380 -2.56 20.02 -6.44
C VAL A 380 -1.62 21.11 -6.93
N ARG A 381 -2.16 22.30 -7.20
CA ARG A 381 -1.39 23.45 -7.68
C ARG A 381 -0.98 24.35 -6.54
N LEU A 382 0.32 24.66 -6.43
CA LEU A 382 0.86 25.58 -5.44
C LEU A 382 0.99 27.02 -5.92
#